data_AF-A0A7Y6XQK3-F1
#
_entry.id   AF-A0A7Y6XQK3-F1
#
_cell.length_a   1.000
_cell.length_b   1.000
_cell.length_c   1.000
_cell.angle_alpha   90.00
_cell.angle_beta   90.00
_cell.angle_gamma   90.00
#
_symmetry.space_group_name_H-M   'P 1'
#
loop_
_entity.id
_entity.type
_entity.pdbx_description
1 polymer ?
#
loop_
_entity_poly.entity_id
_entity_poly.type
_entity_poly.pdbx_seq_one_letter_code
_entity_poly.pdbx_strand_id
1 'polypeptide(L)'
;MSEQNEYSDYNVDELNRKLSKFKKLQMAMTIAAVLASLAIAIVSYIKDAPQGYKMIPIFLIVGIAYPYLAFGGIRKKIQAELEERS
;
A
#
# COMPACT_ATOMS: atom_id res chain seq x y z
N MET A 1 13.03 21.03 -19.64
CA MET A 1 13.99 20.05 -19.06
C MET A 1 13.34 18.70 -19.19
N SER A 2 13.98 17.72 -19.84
CA SER A 2 13.38 16.39 -20.01
C SER A 2 13.02 15.86 -18.62
N GLU A 3 11.75 15.51 -18.42
CA GLU A 3 11.28 14.73 -17.27
C GLU A 3 11.91 13.34 -17.37
N GLN A 4 13.21 13.25 -17.11
CA GLN A 4 13.89 11.97 -17.01
C GLN A 4 13.25 11.26 -15.82
N ASN A 5 12.63 10.11 -16.11
CA ASN A 5 11.95 9.30 -15.11
C ASN A 5 12.92 9.09 -13.94
N GLU A 6 12.52 9.38 -12.69
CA GLU A 6 13.40 9.22 -11.51
C GLU A 6 13.96 7.79 -11.38
N TYR A 7 13.36 6.86 -12.11
CA TYR A 7 13.74 5.46 -12.18
C TYR A 7 14.71 5.11 -13.32
N SER A 8 15.07 6.07 -14.19
CA SER A 8 15.94 5.85 -15.36
C SER A 8 17.37 5.49 -14.98
N ASP A 9 17.84 5.91 -13.81
CA ASP A 9 19.23 5.69 -13.40
C ASP A 9 19.44 4.34 -12.70
N TYR A 10 18.35 3.63 -12.39
CA TYR A 10 18.43 2.32 -11.73
C TYR A 10 18.61 1.19 -12.75
N ASN A 11 19.33 0.14 -12.36
CA ASN A 11 19.39 -1.09 -13.14
C ASN A 11 18.08 -1.90 -13.02
N VAL A 12 17.78 -2.78 -13.98
CA VAL A 12 16.60 -3.66 -14.04
C VAL A 12 16.43 -4.47 -12.74
N ASP A 13 17.51 -4.99 -12.17
CA ASP A 13 17.48 -5.72 -10.91
C ASP A 13 17.03 -4.85 -9.72
N GLU A 14 17.48 -3.59 -9.68
CA GLU A 14 17.10 -2.64 -8.64
C GLU A 14 15.65 -2.20 -8.78
N LEU A 15 15.19 -1.98 -10.02
CA LEU A 15 13.79 -1.68 -10.34
C LEU A 15 12.88 -2.82 -9.89
N ASN A 16 13.23 -4.08 -10.22
CA ASN A 16 12.48 -5.25 -9.78
C ASN A 16 12.46 -5.41 -8.25
N ARG A 17 13.60 -5.18 -7.59
CA ARG A 17 13.69 -5.25 -6.12
C ARG A 17 12.82 -4.18 -5.46
N LYS A 18 12.83 -2.94 -5.97
CA LYS A 18 11.98 -1.84 -5.49
C LYS A 18 10.50 -2.14 -5.73
N LEU A 19 10.13 -2.60 -6.93
CA LEU A 19 8.75 -2.98 -7.27
C LEU A 19 8.21 -4.06 -6.31
N SER A 20 9.00 -5.09 -6.05
CA SER A 20 8.67 -6.17 -5.11
C SER A 20 8.53 -5.66 -3.68
N LYS A 21 9.43 -4.77 -3.24
CA LYS A 21 9.37 -4.15 -1.91
C LYS A 21 8.07 -3.36 -1.71
N PHE A 22 7.68 -2.53 -2.69
CA PHE A 22 6.43 -1.77 -2.60
C PHE A 22 5.19 -2.67 -2.62
N LYS A 23 5.17 -3.72 -3.45
CA LYS A 23 4.11 -4.75 -3.41
C LYS A 23 3.98 -5.39 -2.03
N LYS A 24 5.10 -5.81 -1.43
CA LYS A 24 5.12 -6.41 -0.09
C LYS A 24 4.65 -5.42 0.98
N LEU A 25 5.09 -4.17 0.91
CA LEU A 25 4.69 -3.14 1.88
C LEU A 25 3.18 -2.87 1.80
N GLN A 26 2.64 -2.71 0.59
CA GLN A 26 1.21 -2.52 0.36
C GLN A 26 0.39 -3.71 0.91
N MET A 27 0.85 -4.94 0.68
CA MET A 27 0.21 -6.14 1.20
C MET A 27 0.28 -6.21 2.73
N ALA A 28 1.43 -5.91 3.33
CA ALA A 28 1.60 -5.88 4.78
C ALA A 28 0.67 -4.85 5.45
N MET A 29 0.56 -3.65 4.89
CA MET A 29 -0.36 -2.62 5.40
C MET A 29 -1.82 -3.04 5.28
N THR A 30 -2.20 -3.66 4.16
CA THR A 30 -3.55 -4.19 3.95
C THR A 30 -3.89 -5.26 5.00
N ILE A 31 -2.99 -6.22 5.23
CA ILE A 31 -3.18 -7.28 6.23
C ILE A 31 -3.29 -6.67 7.64
N ALA A 32 -2.40 -5.75 8.00
CA ALA A 32 -2.43 -5.09 9.30
C ALA A 32 -3.75 -4.35 9.54
N ALA A 33 -4.28 -3.68 8.51
CA ALA A 33 -5.54 -2.95 8.60
C ALA A 33 -6.75 -3.87 8.80
N VAL A 34 -6.77 -5.01 8.11
CA VAL A 34 -7.82 -6.03 8.29
C VAL A 34 -7.75 -6.61 9.71
N LEU A 35 -6.56 -6.97 10.19
CA LEU A 35 -6.37 -7.50 11.55
C LEU A 35 -6.78 -6.48 12.62
N ALA A 36 -6.38 -5.22 12.46
CA ALA A 36 -6.77 -4.14 13.37
C ALA A 36 -8.29 -3.92 13.38
N SER A 37 -8.92 -3.94 12.22
CA SER A 37 -10.39 -3.83 12.09
C SER A 37 -11.11 -4.97 12.80
N LEU A 38 -10.59 -6.19 12.67
CA LEU A 38 -11.13 -7.38 13.34
C LEU A 38 -10.99 -7.28 14.87
N ALA A 39 -9.82 -6.83 15.35
CA ALA A 39 -9.59 -6.60 16.77
C ALA A 39 -10.54 -5.53 17.35
N ILE A 40 -10.73 -4.42 16.63
CA ILE A 40 -11.68 -3.37 17.03
C ILE A 40 -13.11 -3.91 17.09
N ALA A 41 -13.52 -4.71 16.11
CA ALA A 41 -14.86 -5.32 16.11
C ALA A 41 -15.08 -6.21 17.34
N ILE A 42 -14.12 -7.09 17.64
CA ILE A 42 -14.18 -7.98 18.81
C ILE A 42 -14.25 -7.18 20.11
N VAL A 43 -13.37 -6.19 20.29
CA VAL A 43 -13.33 -5.38 21.51
C VAL A 43 -14.61 -4.55 21.66
N SER A 44 -15.12 -3.99 20.57
CA SER A 44 -16.36 -3.20 20.58
C SER A 44 -17.58 -4.04 20.94
N TYR A 45 -17.60 -5.31 20.51
CA TYR A 45 -18.62 -6.28 20.88
C TYR A 45 -18.54 -6.64 22.37
N ILE A 46 -17.35 -6.96 22.88
CA ILE A 46 -17.15 -7.35 24.29
C ILE A 46 -17.45 -6.19 25.26
N LYS A 47 -17.11 -4.95 24.87
CA LYS A 47 -17.24 -3.75 25.72
C LYS A 47 -18.54 -2.98 25.53
N ASP A 48 -19.44 -3.47 24.70
CA ASP A 48 -20.70 -2.80 24.33
C ASP A 48 -20.48 -1.32 23.92
N ALA A 49 -19.45 -1.10 23.11
CA ALA A 49 -18.96 0.22 22.74
C ALA A 49 -19.15 0.46 21.23
N PRO A 50 -20.37 0.84 20.77
CA PRO A 50 -20.69 0.92 19.35
C PRO A 50 -19.91 2.00 18.59
N GLN A 51 -19.27 2.92 19.32
CA GLN A 51 -18.38 3.95 18.78
C GLN A 51 -17.17 3.33 18.06
N GLY A 52 -16.67 2.18 18.53
CA GLY A 52 -15.51 1.52 17.93
C GLY A 52 -15.75 1.03 16.50
N TYR A 53 -16.99 0.61 16.18
CA TYR A 53 -17.35 0.22 14.81
C TYR A 53 -17.21 1.37 13.81
N LYS A 54 -17.37 2.63 14.25
CA LYS A 54 -17.21 3.81 13.39
C LYS A 54 -15.75 4.03 12.96
N MET A 55 -14.78 3.49 13.70
CA MET A 55 -13.35 3.61 13.34
C MET A 55 -12.92 2.59 12.29
N ILE A 56 -13.59 1.44 12.17
CA ILE A 56 -13.28 0.40 11.19
C ILE A 56 -13.15 0.94 9.75
N PRO A 57 -14.14 1.68 9.19
CA PRO A 57 -14.02 2.19 7.83
C PRO A 57 -12.81 3.12 7.66
N ILE A 58 -12.44 3.90 8.68
CA ILE A 58 -11.26 4.77 8.64
C ILE A 58 -9.99 3.94 8.54
N PHE A 59 -9.85 2.90 9.37
CA PHE A 59 -8.70 1.99 9.31
C PHE A 59 -8.57 1.28 7.97
N LEU A 60 -9.70 0.85 7.38
CA LEU A 60 -9.69 0.22 6.06
C LEU A 60 -9.29 1.20 4.96
N ILE A 61 -9.79 2.44 4.96
CA ILE A 61 -9.39 3.46 3.98
C ILE A 61 -7.90 3.76 4.11
N VAL A 62 -7.42 4.04 5.33
CA VAL A 62 -6.01 4.38 5.58
C VAL A 62 -5.09 3.18 5.30
N GLY A 63 -5.52 1.97 5.63
CA GLY A 63 -4.73 0.77 5.49
C GLY A 63 -4.72 0.12 4.11
N ILE A 64 -5.68 0.48 3.25
CA ILE A 64 -5.84 -0.13 1.92
C ILE A 64 -5.80 0.93 0.82
N ALA A 65 -6.70 1.92 0.86
CA ALA A 65 -6.82 2.92 -0.20
C ALA A 65 -5.57 3.82 -0.28
N TYR A 66 -5.08 4.31 0.87
CA TYR A 66 -3.90 5.18 0.89
C TYR A 66 -2.63 4.49 0.36
N PRO A 67 -2.26 3.25 0.79
CA PRO A 67 -1.16 2.50 0.18
C PRO A 67 -1.33 2.28 -1.32
N TYR A 68 -2.57 2.05 -1.79
CA TYR A 68 -2.85 1.91 -3.22
C TYR A 68 -2.55 3.20 -3.99
N LEU A 69 -2.91 4.36 -3.43
CA LEU A 69 -2.64 5.66 -4.05
C LEU A 69 -1.16 6.02 -3.99
N ALA A 70 -0.56 5.89 -2.80
CA ALA A 70 0.84 6.26 -2.55
C ALA A 70 1.82 5.37 -3.36
N PHE A 71 1.63 4.05 -3.33
CA PHE A 71 2.54 3.12 -4.01
C PHE A 71 2.10 2.80 -5.44
N GLY A 72 0.84 3.05 -5.81
CA GLY A 72 0.34 2.78 -7.16
C GLY A 72 1.04 3.61 -8.22
N GLY A 73 1.22 4.92 -7.98
CA GLY A 73 1.95 5.81 -8.90
C GLY A 73 3.41 5.39 -9.06
N ILE A 74 4.08 5.08 -7.94
CA ILE A 74 5.48 4.62 -7.93
C ILE A 74 5.62 3.29 -8.69
N ARG A 75 4.75 2.31 -8.41
CA ARG A 75 4.77 1.01 -9.09
C ARG A 75 4.53 1.15 -10.59
N LYS A 76 3.61 2.01 -11.02
CA LYS A 76 3.36 2.26 -12.44
C LYS A 76 4.58 2.85 -13.15
N LYS A 77 5.26 3.83 -12.55
CA LYS A 77 6.47 4.43 -13.12
C LYS A 77 7.62 3.44 -13.23
N ILE A 78 7.85 2.61 -12.20
CA ILE A 78 8.85 1.54 -12.22
C ILE A 78 8.52 0.49 -13.28
N GLN A 79 7.24 0.12 -13.39
CA GLN A 79 6.80 -0.88 -14.35
C GLN A 79 6.92 -0.39 -15.79
N ALA A 80 6.57 0.88 -16.06
CA ALA A 80 6.77 1.49 -17.38
C ALA A 80 8.25 1.50 -17.79
N GLU A 81 9.15 1.82 -16.86
CA GLU A 81 10.60 1.79 -17.09
C GLU A 81 11.12 0.36 -17.38
N LEU A 82 10.56 -0.66 -16.72
CA LEU A 82 10.90 -2.06 -16.98
C LEU A 82 10.37 -2.54 -18.34
N GLU A 83 9.18 -2.09 -18.74
CA GLU A 83 8.55 -2.39 -20.03
C GLU A 83 9.29 -1.73 -21.20
N GLU A 84 9.83 -0.51 -21.02
CA GLU A 84 10.65 0.17 -22.03
C GLU A 84 12.02 -0.50 -22.27
N ARG A 85 12.51 -1.27 -21.29
CA ARG A 85 13.82 -1.93 -21.31
C ARG A 85 13.78 -3.41 -21.67
N SER A 86 12.60 -4.00 -21.82
CA SER A 86 12.39 -5.40 -22.22
C SER A 86 12.14 -5.52 -23.71
#